data_AF-A0A6H0Y3L1-F1
#
_entry.id   AF-A0A6H0Y3L1-F1
#
_cell.length_a   1.000
_cell.length_b   1.000
_cell.length_c   1.000
_cell.angle_alpha   90.00
_cell.angle_beta   90.00
_cell.angle_gamma   90.00
#
_symmetry.space_group_name_H-M   'P 1'
#
loop_
_entity.id
_entity.type
_entity.pdbx_description
1 polymer ?
#
loop_
_entity_poly.entity_id
_entity_poly.type
_entity_poly.pdbx_seq_one_letter_code
_entity_poly.pdbx_strand_id
1 'polypeptide(L)'
;MRPFGDKAGRTSNSSSGPSPDDALVVSEARHGDSLAAYSDGATNGPTDDNVTNTAAHDAAKRQPALGVAKLIFGTNVERIHIDTCRASNEKADRLRGLVVVFIGGTGGIGESTARELFRRSTAPKAYIVGRNKDKGTRLVEKLSKLNPSGTVTFIKKDCALLSNVDEVCADIRSREHKINCLFLTAGYMTLKGRNETTEGLDRKMAVNYYSRMRYIFNLMPLLTAAAEADELSRVITVLAAGSEGDVRLDDLDLRHNFALHACLAHCVLMSDFMMEELAKRYKGTSFSHSYPGTVKTGIANELAGPARLAVKVLYAVMSPWILNVQESGERHFFQITSKCYPPAQRGTGIEIPEGLSTMRGSNGETGSGAYLLDWDGQSTGDERILKKYREQDFGRIAWDHTMQMFEQAEQRQKSTGEKRSMSDTPEGSDRSGSAPVGWRAG
;
A
#
# COMPACT_ATOMS: atom_id res chain seq x y z
N MET A 1 42.80 -3.79 38.99
CA MET A 1 44.10 -4.36 38.58
C MET A 1 43.86 -5.63 37.76
N ARG A 2 44.73 -5.97 36.80
CA ARG A 2 44.97 -7.36 36.32
C ARG A 2 46.17 -7.95 37.14
N PRO A 3 46.82 -9.10 36.84
CA PRO A 3 46.57 -10.16 35.83
C PRO A 3 46.74 -11.61 36.39
N PHE A 4 47.18 -12.53 35.51
CA PHE A 4 47.54 -13.97 35.67
C PHE A 4 46.35 -14.96 35.54
N GLY A 5 46.39 -16.01 34.70
CA GLY A 5 47.44 -16.53 33.79
C GLY A 5 48.33 -17.60 34.45
N ASP A 6 48.90 -18.59 33.75
CA ASP A 6 48.93 -18.93 32.31
C ASP A 6 49.52 -20.37 32.12
N LYS A 7 49.63 -20.88 30.88
CA LYS A 7 50.45 -22.05 30.40
C LYS A 7 49.89 -23.47 30.55
N ALA A 8 50.33 -24.49 29.79
CA ALA A 8 50.84 -24.54 28.39
C ALA A 8 51.13 -26.00 27.92
N GLY A 9 50.96 -26.28 26.61
CA GLY A 9 51.74 -27.30 25.86
C GLY A 9 51.22 -28.75 25.82
N ARG A 10 51.70 -29.63 24.91
CA ARG A 10 52.67 -29.40 23.80
C ARG A 10 52.73 -30.58 22.77
N THR A 11 52.73 -30.28 21.46
CA THR A 11 53.32 -31.09 20.32
C THR A 11 52.80 -32.53 20.05
N SER A 12 52.94 -33.17 18.87
CA SER A 12 53.62 -32.92 17.57
C SER A 12 53.01 -33.83 16.45
N ASN A 13 53.19 -33.74 15.12
CA ASN A 13 53.73 -32.77 14.12
C ASN A 13 54.61 -33.47 13.03
N SER A 14 54.03 -34.01 11.95
CA SER A 14 54.73 -34.46 10.71
C SER A 14 53.73 -34.84 9.57
N SER A 15 54.07 -34.95 8.27
CA SER A 15 54.79 -34.02 7.36
C SER A 15 54.88 -34.58 5.91
N SER A 16 54.47 -33.82 4.87
CA SER A 16 54.95 -33.97 3.47
C SER A 16 54.49 -32.82 2.54
N GLY A 17 55.26 -32.52 1.48
CA GLY A 17 54.98 -31.63 0.33
C GLY A 17 55.62 -32.23 -0.94
N PRO A 18 56.03 -31.48 -2.01
CA PRO A 18 55.94 -30.03 -2.26
C PRO A 18 55.37 -29.67 -3.69
N SER A 19 55.64 -28.46 -4.20
CA SER A 19 55.31 -27.96 -5.56
C SER A 19 56.52 -28.07 -6.54
N PRO A 20 56.43 -27.73 -7.86
CA PRO A 20 56.57 -26.33 -8.32
C PRO A 20 55.84 -25.88 -9.64
N ASP A 21 55.52 -24.57 -9.73
CA ASP A 21 55.76 -23.54 -10.80
C ASP A 21 55.41 -23.82 -12.31
N ASP A 22 55.42 -22.89 -13.30
CA ASP A 22 55.83 -21.47 -13.43
C ASP A 22 54.86 -20.62 -14.33
N ALA A 23 55.31 -19.69 -15.21
CA ALA A 23 54.55 -18.51 -15.71
C ALA A 23 54.93 -17.98 -17.13
N LEU A 24 54.98 -16.62 -17.31
CA LEU A 24 55.39 -15.81 -18.50
C LEU A 24 54.35 -15.62 -19.65
N VAL A 25 54.26 -14.52 -20.43
CA VAL A 25 54.95 -13.19 -20.41
C VAL A 25 54.15 -12.02 -21.05
N VAL A 26 54.67 -10.79 -20.87
CA VAL A 26 54.19 -9.42 -21.20
C VAL A 26 54.40 -8.97 -22.67
N SER A 27 53.60 -8.01 -23.18
CA SER A 27 54.06 -6.97 -24.14
C SER A 27 53.21 -5.67 -24.07
N GLU A 28 53.72 -4.55 -24.62
CA GLU A 28 53.17 -3.18 -24.50
C GLU A 28 52.94 -2.46 -25.86
N ALA A 29 52.40 -1.23 -25.80
CA ALA A 29 52.67 -0.08 -26.70
C ALA A 29 51.95 -0.04 -28.08
N ARG A 30 51.72 1.12 -28.75
CA ARG A 30 51.72 2.57 -28.38
C ARG A 30 51.06 3.40 -29.51
N HIS A 31 50.56 4.61 -29.16
CA HIS A 31 50.21 5.74 -30.05
C HIS A 31 49.09 5.48 -31.10
N GLY A 32 48.35 6.49 -31.59
CA GLY A 32 48.25 7.91 -31.22
C GLY A 32 47.41 8.69 -32.25
N ASP A 33 47.00 9.92 -31.91
CA ASP A 33 46.65 11.04 -32.84
C ASP A 33 45.49 10.87 -33.86
N SER A 34 44.81 11.91 -34.38
CA SER A 34 44.63 13.33 -33.99
C SER A 34 43.56 14.01 -34.90
N LEU A 35 42.88 15.07 -34.43
CA LEU A 35 42.09 16.09 -35.20
C LEU A 35 40.83 15.58 -36.00
N ALA A 36 39.64 16.21 -35.98
CA ALA A 36 39.20 17.56 -36.46
C ALA A 36 39.09 17.66 -38.01
N ALA A 37 38.22 18.46 -38.65
CA ALA A 37 36.99 19.22 -38.31
C ALA A 37 36.34 19.73 -39.63
N TYR A 38 35.47 20.78 -39.58
CA TYR A 38 34.78 21.47 -40.71
C TYR A 38 33.65 20.60 -41.35
N SER A 39 32.43 21.08 -41.63
CA SER A 39 31.92 22.22 -42.44
C SER A 39 32.14 22.02 -43.96
N ASP A 40 31.28 22.47 -44.88
CA ASP A 40 30.07 23.33 -44.84
C ASP A 40 28.88 22.57 -45.51
N GLY A 41 27.64 23.06 -45.69
CA GLY A 41 27.09 24.42 -45.82
C GLY A 41 26.84 24.76 -47.30
N ALA A 42 25.77 25.52 -47.60
CA ALA A 42 25.10 25.73 -48.91
C ALA A 42 24.22 24.53 -49.38
N THR A 43 22.88 24.60 -49.53
CA THR A 43 21.92 25.53 -50.21
C THR A 43 21.79 25.35 -51.73
N ASN A 44 20.72 24.68 -52.17
CA ASN A 44 19.72 25.13 -53.16
C ASN A 44 18.91 23.94 -53.73
N GLY A 45 17.61 24.13 -53.96
CA GLY A 45 16.79 23.32 -54.90
C GLY A 45 16.34 24.24 -56.06
N PRO A 46 15.14 24.05 -56.65
CA PRO A 46 14.27 22.87 -56.71
C PRO A 46 13.84 22.51 -58.16
N THR A 47 13.30 21.32 -58.43
CA THR A 47 12.39 21.01 -59.58
C THR A 47 11.69 19.66 -59.40
N ASP A 48 10.57 19.49 -60.12
CA ASP A 48 9.64 18.35 -60.03
C ASP A 48 9.96 17.13 -60.93
N ASP A 49 9.06 16.14 -60.83
CA ASP A 49 8.72 15.06 -61.78
C ASP A 49 9.53 13.75 -61.84
N ASN A 50 8.88 12.70 -61.32
CA ASN A 50 8.71 11.35 -61.89
C ASN A 50 9.92 10.59 -62.50
N VAL A 51 10.34 9.50 -61.84
CA VAL A 51 9.99 8.12 -62.24
C VAL A 51 10.48 7.08 -61.20
N THR A 52 9.62 6.08 -60.98
CA THR A 52 9.71 4.85 -60.15
C THR A 52 11.04 4.35 -59.56
N ASN A 53 10.88 3.76 -58.35
CA ASN A 53 11.52 2.53 -57.84
C ASN A 53 12.83 2.62 -57.01
N THR A 54 12.67 2.60 -55.69
CA THR A 54 13.56 1.82 -54.80
C THR A 54 12.81 1.46 -53.51
N ALA A 55 13.03 0.25 -52.98
CA ALA A 55 12.33 -0.25 -51.78
C ALA A 55 13.22 -0.18 -50.53
N ALA A 56 12.95 0.80 -49.65
CA ALA A 56 13.34 0.79 -48.24
C ALA A 56 12.46 1.78 -47.46
N HIS A 57 12.29 1.57 -46.15
CA HIS A 57 11.59 2.49 -45.24
C HIS A 57 10.18 2.98 -45.66
N ASP A 58 9.18 2.10 -45.59
CA ASP A 58 8.16 2.34 -44.54
C ASP A 58 7.50 1.04 -44.04
N ALA A 59 7.60 0.81 -42.74
CA ALA A 59 6.98 -0.30 -42.01
C ALA A 59 6.53 0.13 -40.60
N ALA A 60 6.23 1.41 -40.42
CA ALA A 60 5.85 1.99 -39.13
C ALA A 60 4.39 1.64 -38.72
N LYS A 61 4.21 0.42 -38.20
CA LYS A 61 3.16 0.01 -37.23
C LYS A 61 1.78 0.69 -37.38
N ARG A 62 0.92 0.12 -38.25
CA ARG A 62 -0.53 0.42 -38.24
C ARG A 62 -1.13 0.17 -36.85
N GLN A 63 -1.72 1.19 -36.22
CA GLN A 63 -2.48 1.04 -34.97
C GLN A 63 -3.80 0.27 -35.21
N PRO A 64 -4.13 -0.76 -34.42
CA PRO A 64 -5.44 -1.41 -34.50
C PRO A 64 -6.54 -0.62 -33.77
N ALA A 65 -7.64 -0.36 -34.48
CA ALA A 65 -9.00 -0.26 -33.94
C ALA A 65 -9.27 0.68 -32.73
N LEU A 66 -9.01 1.99 -32.89
CA LEU A 66 -9.45 3.04 -31.95
C LEU A 66 -10.96 3.00 -31.63
N GLY A 67 -11.79 2.47 -32.54
CA GLY A 67 -13.25 2.37 -32.41
C GLY A 67 -13.74 1.39 -31.35
N VAL A 68 -13.07 0.24 -31.14
CA VAL A 68 -13.55 -0.79 -30.20
C VAL A 68 -13.36 -0.32 -28.74
N ALA A 69 -12.25 0.35 -28.45
CA ALA A 69 -12.02 0.96 -27.14
C ALA A 69 -13.09 2.02 -26.80
N LYS A 70 -13.49 2.83 -27.78
CA LYS A 70 -14.55 3.85 -27.64
C LYS A 70 -15.92 3.26 -27.26
N LEU A 71 -16.20 2.02 -27.67
CA LEU A 71 -17.45 1.32 -27.39
C LEU A 71 -17.48 0.67 -25.99
N ILE A 72 -16.32 0.50 -25.35
CA ILE A 72 -16.18 -0.18 -24.04
C ILE A 72 -15.91 0.82 -22.90
N PHE A 73 -15.13 1.87 -23.16
CA PHE A 73 -14.59 2.77 -22.11
C PHE A 73 -15.17 4.20 -22.14
N GLY A 74 -16.15 4.46 -23.00
CA GLY A 74 -16.72 5.81 -23.17
C GLY A 74 -15.75 6.81 -23.80
N THR A 75 -16.08 8.10 -23.71
CA THR A 75 -15.30 9.20 -24.28
C THR A 75 -14.56 9.99 -23.21
N ASN A 76 -13.23 10.09 -23.36
CA ASN A 76 -12.31 10.95 -22.60
C ASN A 76 -12.32 10.75 -21.08
N VAL A 77 -11.65 9.69 -20.62
CA VAL A 77 -11.04 9.66 -19.27
C VAL A 77 -9.54 9.92 -19.43
N GLU A 78 -9.08 11.08 -18.95
CA GLU A 78 -7.70 11.54 -19.06
C GLU A 78 -6.81 10.86 -18.02
N ARG A 79 -6.31 9.66 -18.34
CA ARG A 79 -5.48 8.86 -17.43
C ARG A 79 -4.25 9.64 -16.97
N ILE A 80 -3.97 9.62 -15.66
CA ILE A 80 -2.73 10.23 -15.17
C ILE A 80 -1.55 9.40 -15.69
N HIS A 81 -0.69 10.01 -16.51
CA HIS A 81 0.44 9.29 -17.09
C HIS A 81 1.47 8.92 -16.00
N ILE A 82 2.11 7.76 -16.14
CA ILE A 82 3.07 7.29 -15.13
C ILE A 82 4.27 8.23 -15.01
N ASP A 83 4.68 8.86 -16.11
CA ASP A 83 5.80 9.81 -16.09
C ASP A 83 5.42 11.15 -15.44
N THR A 84 4.14 11.54 -15.45
CA THR A 84 3.61 12.65 -14.65
C THR A 84 3.68 12.32 -13.15
N CYS A 85 3.33 11.08 -12.77
CA CYS A 85 3.50 10.60 -11.40
C CYS A 85 4.98 10.63 -10.99
N ARG A 86 5.89 10.14 -11.85
CA ARG A 86 7.35 10.16 -11.61
C ARG A 86 7.89 11.57 -11.45
N ALA A 87 7.59 12.47 -12.38
CA ALA A 87 8.04 13.87 -12.35
C ALA A 87 7.49 14.66 -11.15
N SER A 88 6.35 14.23 -10.58
CA SER A 88 5.89 14.70 -9.27
C SER A 88 6.73 14.10 -8.13
N ASN A 89 6.91 12.77 -8.12
CA ASN A 89 7.62 12.03 -7.09
C ASN A 89 9.11 12.42 -6.95
N GLU A 90 9.77 12.93 -7.99
CA GLU A 90 11.12 13.51 -7.90
C GLU A 90 11.20 14.74 -6.97
N LYS A 91 10.06 15.43 -6.72
CA LYS A 91 9.97 16.64 -5.88
C LYS A 91 9.68 16.33 -4.40
N ALA A 92 9.73 15.06 -4.00
CA ALA A 92 9.39 14.61 -2.64
C ALA A 92 10.51 14.83 -1.61
N ASP A 93 11.72 15.20 -2.06
CA ASP A 93 12.84 15.65 -1.21
C ASP A 93 12.46 16.82 -0.29
N ARG A 94 11.54 17.67 -0.78
CA ARG A 94 10.90 18.80 -0.08
C ARG A 94 10.07 18.36 1.11
N LEU A 95 9.51 17.15 1.09
CA LEU A 95 8.75 16.57 2.19
C LEU A 95 9.72 15.88 3.16
N ARG A 96 9.96 16.52 4.31
CA ARG A 96 10.95 16.08 5.30
C ARG A 96 10.28 15.36 6.47
N GLY A 97 10.92 14.31 6.98
CA GLY A 97 10.49 13.63 8.20
C GLY A 97 9.17 12.86 8.10
N LEU A 98 8.73 12.52 6.89
CA LEU A 98 7.47 11.79 6.65
C LEU A 98 7.42 10.48 7.45
N VAL A 99 6.44 10.36 8.35
CA VAL A 99 6.15 9.14 9.10
C VAL A 99 4.99 8.38 8.46
N VAL A 100 5.22 7.16 7.98
CA VAL A 100 4.22 6.37 7.23
C VAL A 100 4.03 4.96 7.81
N VAL A 101 2.77 4.58 8.04
CA VAL A 101 2.39 3.26 8.58
C VAL A 101 1.86 2.36 7.46
N PHE A 102 2.59 1.30 7.12
CA PHE A 102 2.29 0.35 6.05
C PHE A 102 1.68 -0.96 6.59
N ILE A 103 0.36 -1.03 6.61
CA ILE A 103 -0.37 -2.25 7.01
C ILE A 103 -0.41 -3.22 5.83
N GLY A 104 0.34 -4.32 5.94
CA GLY A 104 0.54 -5.28 4.84
C GLY A 104 1.84 -5.07 4.04
N GLY A 105 2.71 -4.14 4.44
CA GLY A 105 3.90 -3.71 3.67
C GLY A 105 4.97 -4.77 3.35
N THR A 106 4.85 -6.01 3.85
CA THR A 106 5.83 -7.10 3.65
C THR A 106 5.87 -7.73 2.23
N GLY A 107 5.32 -7.07 1.22
CA GLY A 107 5.38 -7.51 -0.18
C GLY A 107 4.35 -6.85 -1.09
N GLY A 108 4.54 -6.96 -2.41
CA GLY A 108 3.61 -6.41 -3.39
C GLY A 108 3.54 -4.88 -3.34
N ILE A 109 2.32 -4.33 -3.46
CA ILE A 109 2.06 -2.88 -3.51
C ILE A 109 2.68 -2.17 -2.30
N GLY A 110 2.43 -2.66 -1.08
CA GLY A 110 2.97 -2.06 0.15
C GLY A 110 4.50 -2.08 0.25
N GLU A 111 5.19 -3.14 -0.23
CA GLU A 111 6.66 -3.14 -0.32
C GLU A 111 7.14 -2.11 -1.35
N SER A 112 6.43 -2.00 -2.47
CA SER A 112 6.76 -1.11 -3.58
C SER A 112 6.64 0.36 -3.19
N THR A 113 5.50 0.75 -2.60
CA THR A 113 5.26 2.12 -2.12
C THR A 113 6.23 2.50 -0.99
N ALA A 114 6.60 1.56 -0.12
CA ALA A 114 7.62 1.80 0.91
C ALA A 114 9.02 2.02 0.33
N ARG A 115 9.35 1.40 -0.81
CA ARG A 115 10.61 1.63 -1.54
C ARG A 115 10.64 2.99 -2.21
N GLU A 116 9.54 3.46 -2.78
CA GLU A 116 9.47 4.83 -3.32
C GLU A 116 9.57 5.87 -2.18
N LEU A 117 8.86 5.69 -1.06
CA LEU A 117 9.03 6.55 0.12
C LEU A 117 10.51 6.70 0.51
N PHE A 118 11.25 5.59 0.61
CA PHE A 118 12.67 5.60 0.99
C PHE A 118 13.58 6.17 -0.10
N ARG A 119 13.32 5.90 -1.39
CA ARG A 119 14.13 6.45 -2.49
C ARG A 119 13.94 7.96 -2.64
N ARG A 120 12.73 8.48 -2.41
CA ARG A 120 12.31 9.83 -2.84
C ARG A 120 12.27 10.88 -1.73
N SER A 121 12.23 10.49 -0.45
CA SER A 121 11.97 11.41 0.66
C SER A 121 13.21 11.67 1.52
N THR A 122 13.28 12.84 2.15
CA THR A 122 14.36 13.20 3.08
C THR A 122 14.10 12.63 4.48
N ALA A 123 14.96 11.71 4.93
CA ALA A 123 14.90 11.03 6.24
C ALA A 123 13.50 10.50 6.64
N PRO A 124 12.86 9.64 5.83
CA PRO A 124 11.53 9.12 6.11
C PRO A 124 11.53 8.08 7.24
N LYS A 125 10.41 7.96 7.93
CA LYS A 125 10.17 6.95 8.97
C LYS A 125 9.05 6.01 8.52
N ALA A 126 9.23 4.71 8.65
CA ALA A 126 8.20 3.74 8.28
C ALA A 126 7.96 2.64 9.31
N TYR A 127 6.68 2.34 9.53
CA TYR A 127 6.20 1.20 10.31
C TYR A 127 5.62 0.14 9.38
N ILE A 128 6.35 -0.95 9.17
CA ILE A 128 5.91 -2.06 8.31
C ILE A 128 5.22 -3.12 9.18
N VAL A 129 3.93 -3.35 8.97
CA VAL A 129 3.16 -4.34 9.75
C VAL A 129 2.83 -5.55 8.88
N GLY A 130 3.09 -6.77 9.39
CA GLY A 130 2.72 -7.99 8.66
C GLY A 130 3.07 -9.32 9.33
N ARG A 131 2.50 -10.41 8.79
CA ARG A 131 2.55 -11.76 9.39
C ARG A 131 3.92 -12.44 9.32
N ASN A 132 4.69 -12.24 8.24
CA ASN A 132 5.91 -13.00 7.95
C ASN A 132 7.17 -12.25 8.39
N LYS A 133 7.90 -12.82 9.37
CA LYS A 133 9.09 -12.19 9.97
C LYS A 133 10.21 -11.96 8.95
N ASP A 134 10.57 -12.99 8.21
CA ASP A 134 11.75 -12.99 7.34
C ASP A 134 11.60 -12.03 6.15
N LYS A 135 10.37 -11.85 5.63
CA LYS A 135 10.06 -10.79 4.66
C LYS A 135 10.15 -9.40 5.29
N GLY A 136 9.70 -9.24 6.53
CA GLY A 136 9.86 -8.00 7.30
C GLY A 136 11.33 -7.63 7.48
N THR A 137 12.16 -8.54 8.01
CA THR A 137 13.61 -8.34 8.21
C THR A 137 14.32 -8.01 6.89
N ARG A 138 14.09 -8.80 5.83
CA ARG A 138 14.69 -8.52 4.50
C ARG A 138 14.18 -7.25 3.84
N LEU A 139 13.05 -6.68 4.27
CA LEU A 139 12.58 -5.37 3.79
C LEU A 139 13.24 -4.24 4.60
N VAL A 140 13.32 -4.38 5.93
CA VAL A 140 14.09 -3.48 6.81
C VAL A 140 15.52 -3.30 6.28
N GLU A 141 16.25 -4.40 6.06
CA GLU A 141 17.61 -4.38 5.52
C GLU A 141 17.74 -3.63 4.18
N LYS A 142 16.75 -3.76 3.30
CA LYS A 142 16.76 -3.11 1.98
C LYS A 142 16.44 -1.62 2.07
N LEU A 143 15.48 -1.24 2.91
CA LEU A 143 15.07 0.15 3.08
C LEU A 143 16.15 0.95 3.81
N SER A 144 16.76 0.42 4.88
CA SER A 144 17.91 1.06 5.54
C SER A 144 19.14 1.19 4.63
N LYS A 145 19.36 0.27 3.67
CA LYS A 145 20.41 0.40 2.65
C LYS A 145 20.05 1.41 1.55
N LEU A 146 18.76 1.54 1.21
CA LEU A 146 18.26 2.47 0.19
C LEU A 146 18.28 3.92 0.68
N ASN A 147 18.07 4.16 1.99
CA ASN A 147 18.18 5.48 2.60
C ASN A 147 18.71 5.36 4.03
N PRO A 148 20.04 5.51 4.25
CA PRO A 148 20.65 5.43 5.58
C PRO A 148 20.22 6.51 6.57
N SER A 149 19.56 7.58 6.11
CA SER A 149 18.93 8.59 6.99
C SER A 149 17.49 8.23 7.39
N GLY A 150 16.87 7.26 6.71
CA GLY A 150 15.52 6.80 6.99
C GLY A 150 15.48 5.70 8.06
N THR A 151 14.44 5.72 8.89
CA THR A 151 14.24 4.76 9.98
C THR A 151 13.08 3.82 9.66
N VAL A 152 13.28 2.51 9.69
CA VAL A 152 12.23 1.53 9.41
C VAL A 152 12.09 0.52 10.56
N THR A 153 10.87 0.38 11.08
CA THR A 153 10.50 -0.60 12.11
C THR A 153 9.57 -1.64 11.52
N PHE A 154 9.84 -2.93 11.73
CA PHE A 154 8.94 -4.01 11.34
C PHE A 154 8.22 -4.60 12.57
N ILE A 155 6.88 -4.62 12.53
CA ILE A 155 6.03 -5.16 13.59
C ILE A 155 5.34 -6.44 13.10
N LYS A 156 5.67 -7.57 13.73
CA LYS A 156 5.16 -8.90 13.35
C LYS A 156 3.79 -9.19 13.98
N LYS A 157 2.70 -8.80 13.31
CA LYS A 157 1.32 -9.04 13.77
C LYS A 157 0.40 -9.55 12.65
N ASP A 158 -0.68 -10.23 13.04
CA ASP A 158 -1.76 -10.63 12.13
C ASP A 158 -2.96 -9.69 12.28
N CYS A 159 -3.19 -8.86 11.26
CA CYS A 159 -4.25 -7.86 11.24
C CYS A 159 -5.65 -8.48 11.11
N ALA A 160 -5.77 -9.80 10.96
CA ALA A 160 -7.07 -10.48 11.06
C ALA A 160 -7.69 -10.44 12.47
N LEU A 161 -6.95 -10.01 13.50
CA LEU A 161 -7.46 -9.80 14.85
C LEU A 161 -7.38 -8.32 15.23
N LEU A 162 -8.46 -7.74 15.73
CA LEU A 162 -8.53 -6.34 16.15
C LEU A 162 -7.69 -6.09 17.42
N SER A 163 -7.59 -7.07 18.31
CA SER A 163 -6.64 -7.04 19.44
C SER A 163 -5.19 -6.80 18.99
N ASN A 164 -4.75 -7.46 17.91
CA ASN A 164 -3.44 -7.20 17.32
C ASN A 164 -3.35 -5.80 16.68
N VAL A 165 -4.45 -5.24 16.17
CA VAL A 165 -4.49 -3.86 15.65
C VAL A 165 -4.29 -2.86 16.79
N ASP A 166 -4.98 -3.07 17.90
CA ASP A 166 -4.93 -2.20 19.09
C ASP A 166 -3.53 -2.17 19.70
N GLU A 167 -2.88 -3.33 19.86
CA GLU A 167 -1.48 -3.43 20.30
C GLU A 167 -0.52 -2.65 19.37
N VAL A 168 -0.67 -2.77 18.05
CA VAL A 168 0.18 -2.04 17.08
C VAL A 168 -0.06 -0.53 17.17
N CYS A 169 -1.31 -0.11 17.36
CA CYS A 169 -1.64 1.30 17.48
C CYS A 169 -1.17 1.89 18.82
N ALA A 170 -1.19 1.12 19.90
CA ALA A 170 -0.58 1.50 21.17
C ALA A 170 0.95 1.64 21.04
N ASP A 171 1.62 0.68 20.39
CA ASP A 171 3.06 0.74 20.15
C ASP A 171 3.45 1.99 19.34
N ILE A 172 2.75 2.27 18.24
CA ILE A 172 3.02 3.46 17.40
C ILE A 172 2.73 4.76 18.17
N ARG A 173 1.60 4.86 18.89
CA ARG A 173 1.27 6.05 19.73
C ARG A 173 2.23 6.27 20.90
N SER A 174 2.99 5.27 21.32
CA SER A 174 4.06 5.43 22.33
C SER A 174 5.40 5.90 21.75
N ARG A 175 5.54 5.92 20.42
CA ARG A 175 6.79 6.25 19.70
C ARG A 175 6.71 7.54 18.87
N GLU A 176 5.50 7.91 18.42
CA GLU A 176 5.28 9.05 17.53
C GLU A 176 4.27 10.04 18.10
N HIS A 177 4.53 11.34 17.92
CA HIS A 177 3.57 12.40 18.21
C HIS A 177 2.62 12.70 17.03
N LYS A 178 2.95 12.22 15.83
CA LYS A 178 2.17 12.39 14.58
C LYS A 178 2.49 11.28 13.58
N ILE A 179 1.61 11.04 12.61
CA ILE A 179 1.91 10.28 11.39
C ILE A 179 1.36 11.02 10.18
N ASN A 180 2.10 11.01 9.06
CA ASN A 180 1.73 11.74 7.85
C ASN A 180 0.90 10.88 6.88
N CYS A 181 1.03 9.55 6.93
CA CYS A 181 0.22 8.66 6.11
C CYS A 181 -0.03 7.29 6.78
N LEU A 182 -1.28 6.82 6.70
CA LEU A 182 -1.67 5.44 7.01
C LEU A 182 -2.03 4.72 5.70
N PHE A 183 -1.24 3.73 5.32
CA PHE A 183 -1.30 3.03 4.03
C PHE A 183 -1.68 1.55 4.22
N LEU A 184 -2.91 1.20 3.82
CA LEU A 184 -3.62 -0.01 4.22
C LEU A 184 -3.79 -0.97 3.03
N THR A 185 -2.76 -1.78 2.75
CA THR A 185 -2.75 -2.75 1.62
C THR A 185 -2.87 -4.21 2.05
N ALA A 186 -3.15 -4.49 3.32
CA ALA A 186 -3.41 -5.85 3.78
C ALA A 186 -4.70 -6.36 3.14
N GLY A 187 -4.62 -7.51 2.47
CA GLY A 187 -5.74 -8.17 1.79
C GLY A 187 -5.69 -9.68 1.98
N TYR A 188 -6.85 -10.30 2.10
CA TYR A 188 -7.03 -11.74 2.26
C TYR A 188 -8.09 -12.24 1.27
N MET A 189 -7.72 -13.24 0.46
CA MET A 189 -8.58 -13.84 -0.56
C MET A 189 -8.48 -15.36 -0.48
N THR A 190 -9.62 -16.03 -0.36
CA THR A 190 -9.74 -17.49 -0.37
C THR A 190 -11.10 -17.88 -0.93
N LEU A 191 -11.23 -19.08 -1.50
CA LEU A 191 -12.52 -19.62 -1.98
C LEU A 191 -13.32 -20.36 -0.88
N LYS A 192 -12.81 -20.40 0.35
CA LYS A 192 -13.58 -20.89 1.51
C LYS A 192 -14.70 -19.89 1.83
N GLY A 193 -15.84 -20.40 2.33
CA GLY A 193 -16.99 -19.59 2.78
C GLY A 193 -16.70 -18.76 4.03
N ARG A 194 -17.71 -18.48 4.86
CA ARG A 194 -17.50 -17.79 6.14
C ARG A 194 -16.52 -18.58 7.00
N ASN A 195 -15.49 -17.92 7.52
CA ASN A 195 -14.58 -18.49 8.50
C ASN A 195 -14.28 -17.43 9.56
N GLU A 196 -14.79 -17.61 10.77
CA GLU A 196 -14.67 -16.59 11.82
C GLU A 196 -13.27 -16.56 12.44
N THR A 197 -12.92 -15.41 13.01
CA THR A 197 -11.81 -15.25 13.95
C THR A 197 -12.28 -15.52 15.38
N THR A 198 -11.37 -15.55 16.35
CA THR A 198 -11.74 -15.66 17.78
C THR A 198 -12.59 -14.47 18.28
N GLU A 199 -12.65 -13.39 17.50
CA GLU A 199 -13.43 -12.18 17.77
C GLU A 199 -14.79 -12.19 17.03
N GLY A 200 -15.13 -13.26 16.30
CA GLY A 200 -16.43 -13.44 15.62
C GLY A 200 -16.58 -12.80 14.24
N LEU A 201 -15.54 -12.12 13.75
CA LEU A 201 -15.53 -11.51 12.42
C LEU A 201 -15.18 -12.56 11.36
N ASP A 202 -15.80 -12.54 10.18
CA ASP A 202 -15.27 -13.30 9.04
C ASP A 202 -13.85 -12.83 8.70
N ARG A 203 -12.91 -13.77 8.53
CA ARG A 203 -11.49 -13.45 8.33
C ARG A 203 -11.19 -12.64 7.06
N LYS A 204 -12.02 -12.72 6.02
CA LYS A 204 -11.88 -11.89 4.81
C LYS A 204 -12.30 -10.46 5.13
N MET A 205 -13.46 -10.27 5.74
CA MET A 205 -13.93 -8.94 6.15
C MET A 205 -13.06 -8.32 7.24
N ALA A 206 -12.51 -9.12 8.16
CA ALA A 206 -11.56 -8.66 9.18
C ALA A 206 -10.32 -8.00 8.54
N VAL A 207 -9.70 -8.63 7.54
CA VAL A 207 -8.50 -8.07 6.86
C VAL A 207 -8.86 -7.02 5.81
N ASN A 208 -9.94 -7.20 5.06
CA ASN A 208 -10.30 -6.35 3.92
C ASN A 208 -11.12 -5.12 4.32
N TYR A 209 -11.67 -5.07 5.53
CA TYR A 209 -12.48 -3.96 6.03
C TYR A 209 -12.22 -3.62 7.52
N TYR A 210 -12.67 -4.45 8.48
CA TYR A 210 -12.76 -4.04 9.89
C TYR A 210 -11.43 -3.62 10.52
N SER A 211 -10.35 -4.37 10.29
CA SER A 211 -9.02 -4.01 10.81
C SER A 211 -8.51 -2.70 10.22
N ARG A 212 -8.86 -2.38 8.98
CA ARG A 212 -8.45 -1.14 8.31
C ARG A 212 -9.13 0.06 8.96
N MET A 213 -10.44 -0.04 9.20
CA MET A 213 -11.17 0.96 9.96
C MET A 213 -10.59 1.09 11.37
N ARG A 214 -10.33 -0.02 12.08
CA ARG A 214 -9.75 0.00 13.44
C ARG A 214 -8.37 0.67 13.48
N TYR A 215 -7.51 0.43 12.48
CA TYR A 215 -6.24 1.17 12.32
C TYR A 215 -6.45 2.66 12.14
N ILE A 216 -7.41 3.08 11.30
CA ILE A 216 -7.74 4.49 11.08
C ILE A 216 -8.19 5.11 12.40
N PHE A 217 -9.26 4.61 13.01
CA PHE A 217 -9.80 5.12 14.27
C PHE A 217 -8.75 5.26 15.37
N ASN A 218 -7.92 4.23 15.58
CA ASN A 218 -6.90 4.25 16.63
C ASN A 218 -5.75 5.23 16.36
N LEU A 219 -5.42 5.49 15.09
CA LEU A 219 -4.30 6.36 14.68
C LEU A 219 -4.74 7.76 14.24
N MET A 220 -6.04 8.05 14.12
CA MET A 220 -6.54 9.38 13.79
C MET A 220 -5.95 10.50 14.65
N PRO A 221 -5.74 10.37 15.98
CA PRO A 221 -5.08 11.42 16.76
C PRO A 221 -3.70 11.83 16.23
N LEU A 222 -2.92 10.87 15.69
CA LEU A 222 -1.61 11.14 15.10
C LEU A 222 -1.70 11.75 13.69
N LEU A 223 -2.74 11.42 12.92
CA LEU A 223 -3.04 12.04 11.63
C LEU A 223 -3.57 13.47 11.78
N THR A 224 -4.38 13.72 12.81
CA THR A 224 -4.85 15.05 13.18
C THR A 224 -3.67 15.93 13.62
N ALA A 225 -2.78 15.44 14.48
CA ALA A 225 -1.58 16.17 14.89
C ALA A 225 -0.63 16.53 13.71
N ALA A 226 -0.63 15.76 12.61
CA ALA A 226 0.06 16.15 11.38
C ALA A 226 -0.69 17.27 10.62
N ALA A 227 -2.02 17.17 10.50
CA ALA A 227 -2.84 18.18 9.82
C ALA A 227 -2.83 19.53 10.56
N GLU A 228 -2.86 19.52 11.89
CA GLU A 228 -2.76 20.73 12.74
C GLU A 228 -1.40 21.43 12.64
N ALA A 229 -0.36 20.73 12.17
CA ALA A 229 0.96 21.28 11.89
C ALA A 229 1.14 21.82 10.46
N ASP A 230 0.06 21.94 9.66
CA ASP A 230 0.07 22.19 8.20
C ASP A 230 0.95 21.19 7.42
N GLU A 231 1.08 19.94 7.92
CA GLU A 231 1.82 18.86 7.25
C GLU A 231 0.91 17.95 6.43
N LEU A 232 1.54 17.06 5.65
CA LEU A 232 0.85 15.99 4.94
C LEU A 232 0.11 15.09 5.93
N SER A 233 -1.20 14.89 5.72
CA SER A 233 -2.03 13.94 6.48
C SER A 233 -2.94 13.15 5.54
N ARG A 234 -2.74 11.83 5.49
CA ARG A 234 -3.33 10.90 4.51
C ARG A 234 -3.78 9.57 5.13
N VAL A 235 -4.89 9.04 4.62
CA VAL A 235 -5.30 7.65 4.75
C VAL A 235 -5.53 7.10 3.35
N ILE A 236 -4.91 5.97 3.01
CA ILE A 236 -5.16 5.26 1.75
C ILE A 236 -5.44 3.79 2.06
N THR A 237 -6.65 3.33 1.74
CA THR A 237 -7.03 1.91 1.75
C THR A 237 -6.98 1.36 0.34
N VAL A 238 -6.37 0.18 0.15
CA VAL A 238 -6.16 -0.41 -1.18
C VAL A 238 -6.91 -1.73 -1.29
N LEU A 239 -7.93 -1.79 -2.13
CA LEU A 239 -8.70 -3.01 -2.45
C LEU A 239 -9.33 -2.92 -3.85
N ALA A 240 -10.51 -2.32 -3.99
CA ALA A 240 -11.35 -2.43 -5.19
C ALA A 240 -12.46 -1.35 -5.25
N ALA A 241 -12.10 -0.08 -5.12
CA ALA A 241 -12.98 1.02 -5.51
C ALA A 241 -13.40 0.89 -6.99
N GLY A 242 -14.60 1.34 -7.37
CA GLY A 242 -15.15 1.10 -8.71
C GLY A 242 -15.66 -0.33 -8.93
N SER A 243 -15.75 -1.14 -7.86
CA SER A 243 -16.32 -2.50 -7.86
C SER A 243 -17.47 -2.61 -6.86
N GLU A 244 -18.26 -1.54 -6.75
CA GLU A 244 -19.43 -1.48 -5.88
C GLU A 244 -20.50 -2.50 -6.34
N GLY A 245 -21.35 -2.93 -5.40
CA GLY A 245 -22.44 -3.84 -5.69
C GLY A 245 -23.49 -3.80 -4.58
N ASP A 246 -24.65 -4.40 -4.83
CA ASP A 246 -25.73 -4.43 -3.86
C ASP A 246 -25.34 -5.23 -2.60
N VAL A 247 -25.50 -4.58 -1.45
CA VAL A 247 -25.20 -5.13 -0.12
C VAL A 247 -26.47 -5.43 0.66
N ARG A 248 -26.37 -6.42 1.56
CA ARG A 248 -27.42 -6.78 2.52
C ARG A 248 -27.39 -5.88 3.75
N LEU A 249 -28.31 -4.91 3.81
CA LEU A 249 -28.48 -4.03 4.97
C LEU A 249 -28.88 -4.78 6.26
N ASP A 250 -29.48 -5.97 6.12
CA ASP A 250 -29.91 -6.83 7.21
C ASP A 250 -28.82 -7.80 7.72
N ASP A 251 -27.69 -7.90 7.01
CA ASP A 251 -26.64 -8.89 7.26
C ASP A 251 -25.27 -8.33 6.81
N LEU A 252 -24.92 -7.14 7.31
CA LEU A 252 -23.76 -6.37 6.83
C LEU A 252 -22.42 -7.05 7.09
N ASP A 253 -22.28 -7.86 8.14
CA ASP A 253 -21.08 -8.69 8.35
C ASP A 253 -21.15 -10.05 7.63
N LEU A 254 -22.22 -10.33 6.88
CA LEU A 254 -22.48 -11.57 6.15
C LEU A 254 -22.35 -12.81 7.04
N ARG A 255 -23.09 -12.80 8.16
CA ARG A 255 -23.17 -13.92 9.10
C ARG A 255 -24.12 -15.00 8.63
N HIS A 256 -25.18 -14.63 7.90
CA HIS A 256 -26.23 -15.55 7.48
C HIS A 256 -26.19 -15.87 5.97
N ASN A 257 -25.82 -14.89 5.14
CA ASN A 257 -25.92 -14.94 3.67
C ASN A 257 -24.54 -14.91 2.99
N PHE A 258 -23.52 -15.54 3.58
CA PHE A 258 -22.14 -15.41 3.10
C PHE A 258 -21.93 -15.95 1.68
N ALA A 259 -21.63 -15.05 0.73
CA ALA A 259 -21.13 -15.38 -0.61
C ALA A 259 -19.83 -14.60 -0.90
N LEU A 260 -18.95 -15.16 -1.73
CA LEU A 260 -17.63 -14.56 -2.02
C LEU A 260 -17.72 -13.20 -2.73
N HIS A 261 -18.67 -13.04 -3.67
CA HIS A 261 -18.90 -11.77 -4.35
C HIS A 261 -19.54 -10.73 -3.41
N ALA A 262 -20.52 -11.14 -2.60
CA ALA A 262 -21.13 -10.27 -1.58
C ALA A 262 -20.09 -9.80 -0.55
N CYS A 263 -19.19 -10.68 -0.12
CA CYS A 263 -18.09 -10.34 0.77
C CYS A 263 -17.16 -9.27 0.19
N LEU A 264 -16.93 -9.26 -1.13
CA LEU A 264 -16.18 -8.19 -1.78
C LEU A 264 -17.00 -6.90 -1.85
N ALA A 265 -18.24 -6.96 -2.36
CA ALA A 265 -19.14 -5.81 -2.50
C ALA A 265 -19.38 -5.08 -1.16
N HIS A 266 -19.60 -5.84 -0.07
CA HIS A 266 -19.69 -5.29 1.29
C HIS A 266 -18.38 -4.60 1.70
N CYS A 267 -17.21 -5.25 1.54
CA CYS A 267 -15.93 -4.62 1.90
C CYS A 267 -15.60 -3.37 1.06
N VAL A 268 -16.05 -3.31 -0.19
CA VAL A 268 -15.91 -2.15 -1.08
C VAL A 268 -16.84 -1.04 -0.62
N LEU A 269 -18.16 -1.23 -0.73
CA LEU A 269 -19.16 -0.19 -0.46
C LEU A 269 -19.06 0.38 0.96
N MET A 270 -18.78 -0.47 1.96
CA MET A 270 -18.56 0.00 3.33
C MET A 270 -17.24 0.78 3.46
N SER A 271 -16.17 0.45 2.71
CA SER A 271 -14.95 1.27 2.68
C SER A 271 -15.21 2.63 2.05
N ASP A 272 -15.93 2.68 0.93
CA ASP A 272 -16.21 3.91 0.16
C ASP A 272 -16.95 4.94 1.02
N PHE A 273 -18.06 4.51 1.61
CA PHE A 273 -18.87 5.36 2.49
C PHE A 273 -18.16 5.70 3.80
N MET A 274 -17.29 4.84 4.32
CA MET A 274 -16.45 5.21 5.46
C MET A 274 -15.41 6.29 5.11
N MET A 275 -14.89 6.35 3.87
CA MET A 275 -13.99 7.45 3.48
C MET A 275 -14.76 8.79 3.48
N GLU A 276 -16.01 8.80 3.00
CA GLU A 276 -16.88 9.98 3.10
C GLU A 276 -17.13 10.38 4.57
N GLU A 277 -17.54 9.44 5.42
CA GLU A 277 -17.83 9.71 6.84
C GLU A 277 -16.60 10.20 7.60
N LEU A 278 -15.42 9.68 7.30
CA LEU A 278 -14.16 10.11 7.88
C LEU A 278 -13.77 11.53 7.40
N ALA A 279 -13.89 11.83 6.11
CA ALA A 279 -13.58 13.18 5.58
C ALA A 279 -14.52 14.26 6.15
N LYS A 280 -15.82 13.94 6.34
CA LYS A 280 -16.79 14.84 7.00
C LYS A 280 -16.36 15.23 8.42
N ARG A 281 -15.73 14.30 9.15
CA ARG A 281 -15.29 14.47 10.56
C ARG A 281 -13.87 15.06 10.68
N TYR A 282 -12.93 14.63 9.85
CA TYR A 282 -11.51 14.94 9.95
C TYR A 282 -11.01 15.76 8.75
N LYS A 283 -11.56 16.97 8.60
CA LYS A 283 -11.45 17.78 7.38
C LYS A 283 -10.03 18.19 6.96
N GLY A 284 -9.03 18.09 7.84
CA GLY A 284 -7.60 18.29 7.53
C GLY A 284 -6.86 17.03 7.05
N THR A 285 -7.48 15.85 7.10
CA THR A 285 -6.95 14.58 6.57
C THR A 285 -7.65 14.22 5.27
N SER A 286 -6.92 13.63 4.31
CA SER A 286 -7.47 13.11 3.05
C SER A 286 -7.60 11.59 3.12
N PHE A 287 -8.73 11.06 2.63
CA PHE A 287 -9.12 9.66 2.72
C PHE A 287 -9.37 9.09 1.32
N SER A 288 -8.61 8.07 0.92
CA SER A 288 -8.74 7.46 -0.41
C SER A 288 -8.96 5.96 -0.33
N HIS A 289 -9.96 5.44 -1.04
CA HIS A 289 -10.03 4.03 -1.40
C HIS A 289 -9.51 3.86 -2.83
N SER A 290 -8.43 3.10 -3.01
CA SER A 290 -7.81 2.85 -4.32
C SER A 290 -7.99 1.41 -4.76
N TYR A 291 -8.41 1.23 -6.01
CA TYR A 291 -8.24 -0.01 -6.75
C TYR A 291 -6.86 0.04 -7.45
N PRO A 292 -5.93 -0.89 -7.17
CA PRO A 292 -4.58 -0.83 -7.74
C PRO A 292 -4.49 -1.42 -9.15
N GLY A 293 -5.61 -1.88 -9.73
CA GLY A 293 -5.64 -2.72 -10.93
C GLY A 293 -5.17 -4.15 -10.67
N THR A 294 -5.06 -4.96 -11.73
CA THR A 294 -4.55 -6.35 -11.63
C THR A 294 -3.04 -6.34 -11.42
N VAL A 295 -2.59 -6.21 -10.18
CA VAL A 295 -1.16 -6.26 -9.80
C VAL A 295 -0.75 -7.67 -9.38
N LYS A 296 0.40 -8.15 -9.85
CA LYS A 296 0.97 -9.47 -9.54
C LYS A 296 1.49 -9.56 -8.09
N THR A 297 0.58 -9.62 -7.13
CA THR A 297 0.89 -9.68 -5.69
C THR A 297 0.78 -11.10 -5.10
N GLY A 298 1.04 -11.21 -3.80
CA GLY A 298 0.84 -12.45 -3.04
C GLY A 298 -0.60 -12.74 -2.60
N ILE A 299 -1.60 -11.97 -3.05
CA ILE A 299 -3.00 -12.09 -2.58
C ILE A 299 -3.60 -13.49 -2.82
N ALA A 300 -3.21 -14.14 -3.92
CA ALA A 300 -3.67 -15.48 -4.30
C ALA A 300 -2.90 -16.65 -3.63
N ASN A 301 -2.01 -16.38 -2.65
CA ASN A 301 -1.20 -17.44 -2.02
C ASN A 301 -2.00 -18.43 -1.16
N GLU A 302 -3.16 -17.99 -0.66
CA GLU A 302 -4.07 -18.78 0.19
C GLU A 302 -5.05 -19.64 -0.65
N LEU A 303 -4.89 -19.63 -1.99
CA LEU A 303 -5.58 -20.54 -2.91
C LEU A 303 -4.84 -21.88 -3.02
N ALA A 304 -5.60 -22.97 -3.15
CA ALA A 304 -5.09 -24.33 -3.29
C ALA A 304 -5.60 -25.00 -4.58
N GLY A 305 -4.95 -26.09 -4.98
CA GLY A 305 -5.42 -26.98 -6.05
C GLY A 305 -5.69 -26.29 -7.40
N PRO A 306 -6.72 -26.74 -8.15
CA PRO A 306 -7.08 -26.20 -9.46
C PRO A 306 -7.32 -24.68 -9.47
N ALA A 307 -7.86 -24.09 -8.41
CA ALA A 307 -8.08 -22.65 -8.33
C ALA A 307 -6.78 -21.84 -8.39
N ARG A 308 -5.70 -22.32 -7.74
CA ARG A 308 -4.38 -21.68 -7.83
C ARG A 308 -3.77 -21.84 -9.22
N LEU A 309 -4.05 -22.94 -9.91
CA LEU A 309 -3.63 -23.14 -11.29
C LEU A 309 -4.41 -22.21 -12.24
N ALA A 310 -5.73 -22.10 -12.09
CA ALA A 310 -6.58 -21.20 -12.86
C ALA A 310 -6.12 -19.73 -12.72
N VAL A 311 -5.85 -19.25 -11.50
CA VAL A 311 -5.32 -17.88 -11.30
C VAL A 311 -3.90 -17.71 -11.86
N LYS A 312 -3.04 -18.74 -11.82
CA LYS A 312 -1.73 -18.69 -12.50
C LYS A 312 -1.87 -18.59 -14.03
N VAL A 313 -2.78 -19.36 -14.62
CA VAL A 313 -3.06 -19.34 -16.07
C VAL A 313 -3.67 -18.00 -16.47
N LEU A 314 -4.66 -17.51 -15.71
CA LEU A 314 -5.24 -16.18 -15.89
C LEU A 314 -4.18 -15.08 -15.84
N TYR A 315 -3.27 -15.11 -14.85
CA TYR A 315 -2.16 -14.17 -14.76
C TYR A 315 -1.11 -14.31 -15.88
N ALA A 316 -0.98 -15.47 -16.53
CA ALA A 316 -0.14 -15.64 -17.70
C ALA A 316 -0.80 -15.02 -18.95
N VAL A 317 -2.09 -15.29 -19.18
CA VAL A 317 -2.86 -14.74 -20.29
C VAL A 317 -3.03 -13.22 -20.16
N MET A 318 -3.34 -12.73 -18.96
CA MET A 318 -3.50 -11.30 -18.68
C MET A 318 -2.17 -10.54 -18.58
N SER A 319 -1.00 -11.18 -18.73
CA SER A 319 0.29 -10.55 -18.43
C SER A 319 0.58 -9.22 -19.16
N PRO A 320 0.08 -8.94 -20.39
CA PRO A 320 0.20 -7.62 -21.03
C PRO A 320 -0.63 -6.49 -20.37
N TRP A 321 -1.63 -6.86 -19.55
CA TRP A 321 -2.54 -5.95 -18.83
C TRP A 321 -2.35 -6.01 -17.31
N ILE A 322 -1.34 -6.75 -16.82
CA ILE A 322 -0.96 -6.76 -15.41
C ILE A 322 -0.05 -5.57 -15.14
N LEU A 323 -0.46 -4.71 -14.22
CA LEU A 323 0.35 -3.57 -13.79
C LEU A 323 1.62 -4.05 -13.08
N ASN A 324 2.72 -3.40 -13.42
CA ASN A 324 3.99 -3.63 -12.75
C ASN A 324 3.86 -3.24 -11.27
N VAL A 325 4.34 -4.11 -10.37
CA VAL A 325 4.38 -3.83 -8.92
C VAL A 325 5.14 -2.52 -8.65
N GLN A 326 6.19 -2.21 -9.43
CA GLN A 326 6.90 -0.93 -9.35
C GLN A 326 5.99 0.26 -9.71
N GLU A 327 5.34 0.23 -10.87
CA GLU A 327 4.41 1.29 -11.29
C GLU A 327 3.29 1.51 -10.26
N SER A 328 2.74 0.43 -9.71
CA SER A 328 1.74 0.55 -8.64
C SER A 328 2.33 1.24 -7.40
N GLY A 329 3.60 0.99 -7.04
CA GLY A 329 4.31 1.71 -5.99
C GLY A 329 4.52 3.20 -6.30
N GLU A 330 4.92 3.53 -7.52
CA GLU A 330 5.10 4.90 -8.02
C GLU A 330 3.78 5.69 -8.02
N ARG A 331 2.67 5.08 -8.46
CA ARG A 331 1.33 5.69 -8.45
C ARG A 331 0.78 5.88 -7.04
N HIS A 332 0.94 4.91 -6.14
CA HIS A 332 0.50 5.08 -4.76
C HIS A 332 1.38 6.09 -3.98
N PHE A 333 2.69 6.20 -4.27
CA PHE A 333 3.51 7.25 -3.68
C PHE A 333 3.11 8.65 -4.19
N PHE A 334 2.65 8.75 -5.44
CA PHE A 334 1.99 9.96 -5.96
C PHE A 334 0.66 10.25 -5.25
N GLN A 335 -0.20 9.25 -4.99
CA GLN A 335 -1.42 9.41 -4.19
C GLN A 335 -1.13 9.88 -2.75
N ILE A 336 -0.05 9.39 -2.13
CA ILE A 336 0.39 9.86 -0.81
C ILE A 336 0.79 11.35 -0.89
N THR A 337 1.70 11.70 -1.80
CA THR A 337 2.42 12.98 -1.74
C THR A 337 1.77 14.15 -2.49
N SER A 338 0.95 13.89 -3.51
CA SER A 338 0.42 14.91 -4.42
C SER A 338 -0.75 15.71 -3.83
N LYS A 339 -0.81 17.00 -4.16
CA LYS A 339 -2.00 17.87 -3.96
C LYS A 339 -3.16 17.60 -4.92
N CYS A 340 -3.07 16.63 -5.83
CA CYS A 340 -4.24 16.18 -6.60
C CYS A 340 -5.37 15.65 -5.68
N TYR A 341 -5.04 15.12 -4.50
CA TYR A 341 -5.98 14.51 -3.56
C TYR A 341 -5.99 15.26 -2.21
N PRO A 342 -6.34 16.57 -2.17
CA PRO A 342 -6.27 17.37 -0.96
C PRO A 342 -7.27 16.88 0.10
N PRO A 343 -7.09 17.21 1.39
CA PRO A 343 -8.14 17.04 2.38
C PRO A 343 -9.31 18.02 2.09
N ALA A 344 -10.40 17.96 2.86
CA ALA A 344 -11.57 18.84 2.66
C ALA A 344 -11.29 20.32 3.00
N GLN A 345 -10.19 20.59 3.70
CA GLN A 345 -9.63 21.91 3.97
C GLN A 345 -8.32 22.11 3.18
N ARG A 346 -7.57 23.18 3.47
CA ARG A 346 -6.20 23.32 3.00
C ARG A 346 -5.36 22.11 3.44
N GLY A 347 -4.45 21.66 2.57
CA GLY A 347 -3.51 20.59 2.91
C GLY A 347 -2.19 20.68 2.17
N THR A 348 -1.15 20.16 2.81
CA THR A 348 0.22 20.15 2.33
C THR A 348 0.54 18.91 1.48
N GLY A 349 1.45 19.08 0.53
CA GLY A 349 1.86 18.06 -0.44
C GLY A 349 2.66 18.69 -1.59
N ILE A 350 3.09 17.87 -2.54
CA ILE A 350 3.71 18.30 -3.79
C ILE A 350 2.66 18.98 -4.67
N GLU A 351 3.00 20.13 -5.26
CA GLU A 351 2.09 20.86 -6.15
C GLU A 351 1.58 20.01 -7.31
N ILE A 352 0.33 20.27 -7.71
CA ILE A 352 -0.35 19.57 -8.80
C ILE A 352 0.50 19.68 -10.09
N PRO A 353 0.84 18.57 -10.75
CA PRO A 353 1.54 18.58 -12.02
C PRO A 353 0.78 19.34 -13.12
N GLU A 354 1.52 19.94 -14.04
CA GLU A 354 0.96 20.59 -15.23
C GLU A 354 0.07 19.63 -16.03
N GLY A 355 -1.05 20.14 -16.53
CA GLY A 355 -2.11 19.35 -17.18
C GLY A 355 -3.07 18.63 -16.22
N LEU A 356 -2.74 18.49 -14.93
CA LEU A 356 -3.65 17.93 -13.93
C LEU A 356 -4.40 19.02 -13.15
N SER A 357 -5.47 18.60 -12.48
CA SER A 357 -6.28 19.43 -11.58
C SER A 357 -6.51 18.72 -10.25
N THR A 358 -7.20 19.41 -9.32
CA THR A 358 -7.70 18.79 -8.09
C THR A 358 -8.73 17.71 -8.44
N MET A 359 -8.59 16.52 -7.86
CA MET A 359 -9.43 15.37 -8.15
C MET A 359 -10.89 15.58 -7.69
N ARG A 360 -11.84 14.98 -8.42
CA ARG A 360 -13.23 14.87 -7.99
C ARG A 360 -13.34 13.92 -6.80
N GLY A 361 -14.14 14.31 -5.82
CA GLY A 361 -14.47 13.49 -4.66
C GLY A 361 -15.48 12.39 -4.95
N SER A 362 -15.49 11.39 -4.05
CA SER A 362 -16.51 10.35 -3.94
C SER A 362 -17.94 10.90 -3.83
N ASN A 363 -18.12 12.04 -3.17
CA ASN A 363 -19.39 12.76 -3.07
C ASN A 363 -19.72 13.64 -4.31
N GLY A 364 -18.84 13.67 -5.32
CA GLY A 364 -18.96 14.48 -6.52
C GLY A 364 -18.35 15.89 -6.45
N GLU A 365 -17.83 16.32 -5.29
CA GLU A 365 -17.21 17.65 -5.14
C GLU A 365 -15.70 17.62 -5.39
N THR A 366 -15.18 18.55 -6.18
CA THR A 366 -13.73 18.69 -6.39
C THR A 366 -13.04 19.07 -5.07
N GLY A 367 -12.07 18.25 -4.64
CA GLY A 367 -11.33 18.52 -3.40
C GLY A 367 -12.04 18.11 -2.10
N SER A 368 -13.06 17.25 -2.14
CA SER A 368 -13.89 16.86 -0.97
C SER A 368 -13.18 16.26 0.24
N GLY A 369 -11.92 15.83 0.10
CA GLY A 369 -11.20 15.05 1.11
C GLY A 369 -11.50 13.55 1.14
N ALA A 370 -12.47 13.05 0.35
CA ALA A 370 -12.78 11.63 0.20
C ALA A 370 -12.74 11.19 -1.27
N TYR A 371 -11.91 10.21 -1.63
CA TYR A 371 -11.67 9.82 -3.03
C TYR A 371 -11.82 8.32 -3.26
N LEU A 372 -12.51 7.95 -4.35
CA LEU A 372 -12.51 6.60 -4.91
C LEU A 372 -11.63 6.64 -6.16
N LEU A 373 -10.52 5.88 -6.17
CA LEU A 373 -9.47 6.01 -7.18
C LEU A 373 -9.24 4.71 -7.95
N ASP A 374 -9.21 4.80 -9.27
CA ASP A 374 -8.84 3.70 -10.15
C ASP A 374 -7.32 3.49 -10.24
N TRP A 375 -6.89 2.47 -10.97
CA TRP A 375 -5.48 2.05 -11.09
C TRP A 375 -4.55 3.11 -11.67
N ASP A 376 -5.09 4.03 -12.48
CA ASP A 376 -4.34 5.14 -13.06
C ASP A 376 -4.32 6.39 -12.15
N GLY A 377 -5.16 6.43 -11.10
CA GLY A 377 -5.31 7.57 -10.19
C GLY A 377 -6.48 8.49 -10.51
N GLN A 378 -7.30 8.22 -11.53
CA GLN A 378 -8.54 8.97 -11.77
C GLN A 378 -9.68 8.56 -10.82
N SER A 379 -10.71 9.41 -10.73
CA SER A 379 -11.94 9.12 -9.98
C SER A 379 -12.70 7.92 -10.56
N THR A 380 -13.26 7.06 -9.71
CA THR A 380 -14.04 5.88 -10.11
C THR A 380 -15.27 5.64 -9.21
N GLY A 381 -16.12 4.67 -9.55
CA GLY A 381 -17.33 4.30 -8.79
C GLY A 381 -18.57 4.10 -9.66
N ASP A 382 -19.40 3.08 -9.37
CA ASP A 382 -20.75 2.97 -9.93
C ASP A 382 -21.67 4.03 -9.27
N GLU A 383 -21.74 5.22 -9.88
CA GLU A 383 -22.57 6.34 -9.43
C GLU A 383 -24.05 5.99 -9.24
N ARG A 384 -24.58 4.97 -9.93
CA ARG A 384 -25.97 4.50 -9.72
C ARG A 384 -26.09 3.72 -8.40
N ILE A 385 -25.11 2.89 -8.05
CA ILE A 385 -25.04 2.20 -6.75
C ILE A 385 -24.71 3.20 -5.63
N LEU A 386 -23.70 4.06 -5.81
CA LEU A 386 -23.32 5.08 -4.84
C LEU A 386 -24.49 6.03 -4.55
N LYS A 387 -25.18 6.56 -5.57
CA LYS A 387 -26.38 7.37 -5.37
C LYS A 387 -27.47 6.61 -4.61
N LYS A 388 -27.81 5.37 -5.03
CA LYS A 388 -28.82 4.53 -4.35
C LYS A 388 -28.53 4.38 -2.86
N TYR A 389 -27.29 4.14 -2.46
CA TYR A 389 -26.94 3.95 -1.05
C TYR A 389 -26.77 5.27 -0.29
N ARG A 390 -26.38 6.36 -0.96
CA ARG A 390 -26.34 7.72 -0.38
C ARG A 390 -27.76 8.25 -0.08
N GLU A 391 -28.74 7.93 -0.93
CA GLU A 391 -30.18 8.19 -0.68
C GLU A 391 -30.77 7.38 0.49
N GLN A 392 -30.10 6.30 0.92
CA GLN A 392 -30.48 5.46 2.06
C GLN A 392 -29.68 5.76 3.35
N ASP A 393 -28.93 6.87 3.41
CA ASP A 393 -28.08 7.22 4.57
C ASP A 393 -27.05 6.12 4.92
N PHE A 394 -26.55 5.40 3.90
CA PHE A 394 -25.69 4.23 4.11
C PHE A 394 -24.35 4.57 4.79
N GLY A 395 -23.89 5.83 4.70
CA GLY A 395 -22.73 6.31 5.46
C GLY A 395 -22.89 6.10 6.97
N ARG A 396 -24.02 6.55 7.53
CA ARG A 396 -24.33 6.33 8.94
C ARG A 396 -24.59 4.86 9.25
N ILE A 397 -25.30 4.13 8.38
CA ILE A 397 -25.54 2.68 8.59
C ILE A 397 -24.22 1.90 8.67
N ALA A 398 -23.28 2.13 7.76
CA ALA A 398 -21.97 1.50 7.76
C ALA A 398 -21.13 1.91 8.98
N TRP A 399 -21.21 3.18 9.40
CA TRP A 399 -20.57 3.69 10.61
C TRP A 399 -21.08 3.00 11.88
N ASP A 400 -22.40 3.05 12.12
CA ASP A 400 -23.07 2.51 13.30
C ASP A 400 -22.80 1.00 13.43
N HIS A 401 -22.94 0.25 12.33
CA HIS A 401 -22.57 -1.18 12.25
C HIS A 401 -21.09 -1.42 12.58
N THR A 402 -20.17 -0.60 12.07
CA THR A 402 -18.73 -0.79 12.30
C THR A 402 -18.35 -0.56 13.75
N MET A 403 -18.96 0.42 14.43
CA MET A 403 -18.78 0.63 15.87
C MET A 403 -19.32 -0.56 16.67
N GLN A 404 -20.53 -1.03 16.34
CA GLN A 404 -21.13 -2.20 17.00
C GLN A 404 -20.27 -3.48 16.85
N MET A 405 -19.68 -3.72 15.68
CA MET A 405 -18.79 -4.87 15.45
C MET A 405 -17.46 -4.75 16.22
N PHE A 406 -16.97 -3.53 16.49
CA PHE A 406 -15.82 -3.32 17.37
C PHE A 406 -16.14 -3.62 18.84
N GLU A 407 -17.28 -3.13 19.34
CA GLU A 407 -17.73 -3.41 20.72
C GLU A 407 -17.91 -4.92 20.95
N GLN A 408 -18.55 -5.63 20.00
CA GLN A 408 -18.71 -7.08 20.06
C GLN A 408 -17.35 -7.82 20.06
N ALA A 409 -16.37 -7.37 19.27
CA ALA A 409 -15.04 -7.95 19.26
C ALA A 409 -14.33 -7.77 20.62
N GLU A 410 -14.40 -6.57 21.21
CA GLU A 410 -13.83 -6.29 22.54
C GLU A 410 -14.50 -7.10 23.66
N GLN A 411 -15.83 -7.26 23.63
CA GLN A 411 -16.55 -8.08 24.60
C GLN A 411 -16.14 -9.56 24.51
N ARG A 412 -15.91 -10.08 23.29
CA ARG A 412 -15.37 -11.43 23.06
C ARG A 412 -13.91 -11.57 23.51
N GLN A 413 -13.08 -10.53 23.34
CA GLN A 413 -11.71 -10.51 23.87
C GLN A 413 -11.72 -10.58 25.41
N LYS A 414 -12.48 -9.70 26.08
CA LYS A 414 -12.60 -9.61 27.55
C LYS A 414 -13.05 -10.94 28.15
N SER A 415 -14.17 -11.49 27.67
CA SER A 415 -14.71 -12.79 28.14
C SER A 415 -13.83 -14.01 27.80
N THR A 416 -12.96 -13.92 26.79
CA THR A 416 -11.93 -14.95 26.53
C THR A 416 -10.72 -14.81 27.45
N GLY A 417 -10.35 -13.57 27.81
CA GLY A 417 -9.31 -13.28 28.81
C GLY A 417 -9.70 -13.74 30.21
N GLU A 418 -10.93 -13.44 30.63
CA GLU A 418 -11.50 -13.90 31.91
C GLU A 418 -11.49 -15.44 32.02
N LYS A 419 -11.95 -16.13 30.96
CA LYS A 419 -11.92 -17.61 30.92
C LYS A 419 -10.52 -18.20 31.00
N ARG A 420 -9.51 -17.54 30.41
CA ARG A 420 -8.10 -17.93 30.58
C ARG A 420 -7.58 -17.66 31.99
N SER A 421 -7.91 -16.50 32.57
CA SER A 421 -7.54 -16.21 33.95
C SER A 421 -8.13 -17.23 34.93
N MET A 422 -9.33 -17.75 34.65
CA MET A 422 -9.96 -18.81 35.44
C MET A 422 -9.39 -20.20 35.17
N SER A 423 -8.92 -20.52 33.96
CA SER A 423 -8.26 -21.81 33.67
C SER A 423 -6.81 -21.88 34.16
N ASP A 424 -6.14 -20.73 34.20
CA ASP A 424 -4.69 -20.63 34.45
C ASP A 424 -4.40 -20.25 35.92
N THR A 425 -5.42 -20.29 36.79
CA THR A 425 -5.27 -20.15 38.26
C THR A 425 -4.82 -21.48 38.86
N PRO A 426 -3.61 -21.57 39.45
CA PRO A 426 -3.21 -22.74 40.23
C PRO A 426 -4.01 -22.79 41.54
N GLU A 427 -4.37 -23.99 42.00
CA GLU A 427 -4.98 -24.14 43.33
C GLU A 427 -3.98 -23.69 44.41
N GLY A 428 -4.33 -22.61 45.12
CA GLY A 428 -3.62 -22.16 46.31
C GLY A 428 -2.71 -20.94 46.14
N SER A 429 -3.29 -19.73 46.20
CA SER A 429 -2.98 -18.82 47.31
C SER A 429 -3.94 -17.63 47.37
N ASP A 430 -4.39 -17.31 48.59
CA ASP A 430 -5.19 -16.13 48.88
C ASP A 430 -4.30 -14.86 48.89
N ARG A 431 -4.72 -13.82 48.15
CA ARG A 431 -4.45 -12.41 48.46
C ARG A 431 -5.32 -11.46 47.65
N SER A 432 -5.82 -10.43 48.32
CA SER A 432 -6.59 -9.33 47.73
C SER A 432 -5.73 -8.36 46.92
N GLY A 433 -6.29 -7.83 45.83
CA GLY A 433 -5.71 -6.76 45.02
C GLY A 433 -6.80 -5.81 44.53
N SER A 434 -6.67 -4.51 44.84
CA SER A 434 -7.68 -3.49 44.54
C SER A 434 -7.67 -3.07 43.07
N ALA A 435 -8.85 -2.83 42.49
CA ALA A 435 -8.99 -2.33 41.12
C ALA A 435 -8.38 -0.92 40.94
N PRO A 436 -7.81 -0.61 39.76
CA PRO A 436 -7.29 0.72 39.46
C PRO A 436 -8.42 1.75 39.29
N VAL A 437 -8.27 2.90 39.94
CA VAL A 437 -9.20 4.04 39.86
C VAL A 437 -8.93 4.83 38.58
N GLY A 438 -9.98 5.20 37.81
CA GLY A 438 -9.78 6.17 36.72
C GLY A 438 -10.73 6.20 35.53
N TRP A 439 -11.96 5.69 35.59
CA TRP A 439 -12.94 5.91 34.50
C TRP A 439 -14.36 6.09 35.04
N ARG A 440 -15.11 7.02 34.42
CA ARG A 440 -16.56 7.19 34.58
C ARG A 440 -17.14 7.43 33.19
N ALA A 441 -18.10 6.59 32.79
CA ALA A 441 -19.02 6.93 31.71
C ALA A 441 -20.14 7.83 32.26
N GLY A 442 -20.74 8.62 31.38
CA GLY A 442 -22.07 9.21 31.54
C GLY A 442 -22.99 8.65 30.47
#